data_AF-E0I8C4-F1
#
_entry.id   AF-E0I8C4-F1
#
_cell.length_a   1.000
_cell.length_b   1.000
_cell.length_c   1.000
_cell.angle_alpha   90.00
_cell.angle_beta   90.00
_cell.angle_gamma   90.00
#
_symmetry.space_group_name_H-M   'P 1'
#
loop_
_entity.id
_entity.type
_entity.pdbx_description
1 polymer ?
#
loop_
_entity_poly.entity_id
_entity_poly.type
_entity_poly.pdbx_seq_one_letter_code
_entity_poly.pdbx_strand_id
1 'polypeptide(L)'
;MQNEKKKSFSQDELSQIHNISEIVSEFLGIEDFVIYGGYISDVIEKGNAYGSDIDIAIKYENEKQITDILKRLAERNFKIVAERDYYIKYDEYVKLYYLENESYFLDIAFMQDPQDIGIFTIDSIIYLNKERIIIDKYDGIKDLKERNLRLSNPDICENPLYILSRLMCVTSKYGIPLRDKKIESIIVNLGQGRNELNIGKKNDIQASFLARLFKSIICSVDRVEYIGALIHYNIIGRGPQVLEVLFTRIISNNSNELMKVSTSKELIKLLHSYAQDEEVKDLVECISLFKYRYWSNEEFELAQTLDV
;
A
#
# COMPACT_ATOMS: atom_id res chain seq x y z
N MET A 1 -22.62 -1.95 -23.88
CA MET A 1 -22.92 -3.24 -23.23
C MET A 1 -21.61 -4.03 -23.14
N GLN A 2 -20.92 -3.96 -22.00
CA GLN A 2 -19.74 -4.78 -21.74
C GLN A 2 -20.22 -6.17 -21.30
N ASN A 3 -19.69 -7.22 -21.92
CA ASN A 3 -19.93 -8.60 -21.51
C ASN A 3 -19.25 -8.84 -20.16
N GLU A 4 -20.02 -8.80 -19.06
CA GLU A 4 -19.58 -9.28 -17.76
C GLU A 4 -19.33 -10.79 -17.83
N LYS A 5 -18.07 -11.18 -18.09
CA LYS A 5 -17.66 -12.57 -17.97
C LYS A 5 -17.63 -12.93 -16.48
N LYS A 6 -18.68 -13.62 -16.00
CA LYS A 6 -18.68 -14.28 -14.69
C LYS A 6 -17.62 -15.39 -14.70
N LYS A 7 -16.41 -15.12 -14.21
CA LYS A 7 -15.41 -16.14 -13.88
C LYS A 7 -15.86 -16.88 -12.62
N SER A 8 -15.64 -18.20 -12.59
CA SER A 8 -15.92 -19.04 -11.40
C SER A 8 -14.78 -18.91 -10.39
N PHE A 9 -15.05 -18.31 -9.24
CA PHE A 9 -14.19 -18.38 -8.06
C PHE A 9 -14.32 -19.75 -7.39
N SER A 10 -13.32 -20.15 -6.59
CA SER A 10 -13.50 -21.33 -5.74
C SER A 10 -14.56 -21.02 -4.67
N GLN A 11 -15.27 -22.05 -4.19
CA GLN A 11 -16.25 -21.86 -3.13
C GLN A 11 -15.59 -21.32 -1.86
N ASP A 12 -14.36 -21.74 -1.57
CA ASP A 12 -13.62 -21.33 -0.37
C ASP A 12 -13.23 -19.85 -0.39
N GLU A 13 -12.77 -19.34 -1.55
CA GLU A 13 -12.45 -17.91 -1.74
C GLU A 13 -13.68 -17.01 -1.47
N LEU A 14 -14.81 -17.37 -2.07
CA LEU A 14 -16.06 -16.62 -1.89
C LEU A 14 -16.57 -16.72 -0.46
N SER A 15 -16.49 -17.89 0.17
CA SER A 15 -16.90 -18.07 1.56
C SER A 15 -16.10 -17.19 2.51
N GLN A 16 -14.80 -17.02 2.30
CA GLN A 16 -14.00 -16.15 3.16
C GLN A 16 -14.33 -14.67 3.01
N ILE A 17 -14.40 -14.19 1.75
CA ILE A 17 -14.78 -12.79 1.47
C ILE A 17 -16.19 -12.53 2.00
N HIS A 18 -17.09 -13.50 1.84
CA HIS A 18 -18.45 -13.38 2.34
C HIS A 18 -18.49 -13.29 3.87
N ASN A 19 -17.80 -14.19 4.58
CA ASN A 19 -17.77 -14.20 6.04
C ASN A 19 -17.21 -12.90 6.62
N ILE A 20 -16.11 -12.38 6.07
CA ILE A 20 -15.57 -11.10 6.56
C ILE A 20 -16.54 -9.95 6.27
N SER A 21 -17.24 -10.02 5.15
CA SER A 21 -18.20 -8.99 4.77
C SER A 21 -19.43 -8.98 5.68
N GLU A 22 -19.89 -10.15 6.14
CA GLU A 22 -20.96 -10.22 7.15
C GLU A 22 -20.52 -9.62 8.49
N ILE A 23 -19.28 -9.91 8.93
CA ILE A 23 -18.68 -9.33 10.13
C ILE A 23 -18.60 -7.80 10.01
N VAL A 24 -18.09 -7.30 8.90
CA VAL A 24 -18.01 -5.85 8.63
C VAL A 24 -19.39 -5.22 8.56
N SER A 25 -20.35 -5.87 7.90
CA SER A 25 -21.73 -5.39 7.83
C SER A 25 -22.36 -5.27 9.21
N GLU A 26 -22.11 -6.24 10.10
CA GLU A 26 -22.53 -6.17 11.49
C GLU A 26 -21.91 -4.95 12.18
N PHE A 27 -20.59 -4.74 12.02
CA PHE A 27 -19.87 -3.63 12.63
C PHE A 27 -20.40 -2.26 12.22
N LEU A 28 -20.60 -2.07 10.91
CA LEU A 28 -21.06 -0.81 10.35
C LEU A 28 -22.58 -0.62 10.53
N GLY A 29 -23.34 -1.70 10.63
CA GLY A 29 -24.80 -1.71 10.63
C GLY A 29 -25.39 -1.22 9.30
N ILE A 30 -24.69 -1.44 8.20
CA ILE A 30 -25.14 -1.17 6.83
C ILE A 30 -24.75 -2.35 5.92
N GLU A 31 -25.46 -2.51 4.81
CA GLU A 31 -25.14 -3.52 3.80
C GLU A 31 -24.52 -2.92 2.53
N ASP A 32 -24.75 -1.64 2.28
CA ASP A 32 -24.32 -0.94 1.07
C ASP A 32 -22.90 -0.38 1.24
N PHE A 33 -21.92 -1.26 1.07
CA PHE A 33 -20.50 -0.94 1.07
C PHE A 33 -19.73 -1.89 0.17
N VAL A 34 -18.49 -1.49 -0.11
CA VAL A 34 -17.56 -2.22 -0.96
C VAL A 34 -16.33 -2.62 -0.13
N ILE A 35 -15.89 -3.88 -0.24
CA ILE A 35 -14.55 -4.29 0.22
C ILE A 35 -13.65 -4.28 -1.01
N TYR A 36 -12.47 -3.67 -0.91
CA TYR A 36 -11.55 -3.51 -2.05
C TYR A 36 -10.10 -3.79 -1.67
N GLY A 37 -9.19 -3.61 -2.63
CA GLY A 37 -7.76 -3.51 -2.36
C GLY A 37 -7.08 -4.83 -1.99
N GLY A 38 -6.22 -4.75 -0.98
CA GLY A 38 -5.26 -5.81 -0.65
C GLY A 38 -5.92 -7.09 -0.16
N TYR A 39 -7.01 -6.97 0.62
CA TYR A 39 -7.72 -8.11 1.20
C TYR A 39 -8.29 -9.04 0.12
N ILE A 40 -9.04 -8.48 -0.84
CA ILE A 40 -9.66 -9.26 -1.92
C ILE A 40 -8.59 -9.94 -2.77
N SER A 41 -7.53 -9.20 -3.10
CA SER A 41 -6.41 -9.73 -3.87
C SER A 41 -5.67 -10.86 -3.14
N ASP A 42 -5.47 -10.75 -1.82
CA ASP A 42 -4.82 -11.80 -1.01
C ASP A 42 -5.66 -13.07 -0.94
N VAL A 43 -6.98 -12.98 -0.76
CA VAL A 43 -7.85 -14.16 -0.81
C VAL A 43 -7.75 -14.86 -2.17
N ILE A 44 -7.77 -14.10 -3.27
CA ILE A 44 -7.69 -14.67 -4.63
C ILE A 44 -6.31 -15.29 -4.90
N GLU A 45 -5.24 -14.68 -4.41
CA GLU A 45 -3.86 -15.15 -4.66
C GLU A 45 -3.48 -16.34 -3.76
N LYS A 46 -3.81 -16.27 -2.48
CA LYS A 46 -3.29 -17.19 -1.45
C LYS A 46 -4.36 -18.14 -0.89
N GLY A 47 -5.63 -17.95 -1.25
CA GLY A 47 -6.76 -18.61 -0.63
C GLY A 47 -7.03 -18.16 0.81
N ASN A 48 -6.31 -17.15 1.31
CA ASN A 48 -6.54 -16.53 2.60
C ASN A 48 -5.95 -15.11 2.71
N ALA A 49 -6.57 -14.28 3.54
CA ALA A 49 -6.12 -12.91 3.84
C ALA A 49 -5.93 -12.68 5.36
N TYR A 50 -5.55 -13.71 6.12
CA TYR A 50 -5.35 -13.59 7.57
C TYR A 50 -4.34 -12.48 7.92
N GLY A 51 -4.73 -11.56 8.80
CA GLY A 51 -3.89 -10.45 9.26
C GLY A 51 -3.74 -9.31 8.25
N SER A 52 -4.56 -9.26 7.20
CA SER A 52 -4.60 -8.12 6.28
C SER A 52 -5.54 -7.04 6.80
N ASP A 53 -5.13 -5.79 6.59
CA ASP A 53 -6.01 -4.62 6.75
C ASP A 53 -7.24 -4.78 5.85
N ILE A 54 -8.41 -4.36 6.32
CA ILE A 54 -9.67 -4.46 5.57
C ILE A 54 -10.03 -3.08 5.02
N ASP A 55 -9.82 -2.89 3.73
CA ASP A 55 -10.17 -1.67 3.00
C ASP A 55 -11.67 -1.67 2.63
N ILE A 56 -12.39 -0.66 3.08
CA ILE A 56 -13.85 -0.51 2.91
C ILE A 56 -14.17 0.83 2.26
N ALA A 57 -15.00 0.85 1.23
CA ALA A 57 -15.53 2.07 0.62
C ALA A 57 -17.04 2.17 0.81
N ILE A 58 -17.49 3.32 1.28
CA ILE A 58 -18.90 3.62 1.57
C ILE A 58 -19.28 4.90 0.82
N LYS A 59 -20.47 4.91 0.22
CA LYS A 59 -20.97 6.10 -0.46
C LYS A 59 -21.20 7.21 0.54
N TYR A 60 -20.57 8.36 0.33
CA TYR A 60 -20.74 9.56 1.13
C TYR A 60 -22.06 10.24 0.79
N GLU A 61 -23.01 10.16 1.73
CA GLU A 61 -24.28 10.88 1.63
C GLU A 61 -24.25 12.19 2.42
N ASN A 62 -23.71 12.16 3.65
CA ASN A 62 -23.61 13.30 4.56
C ASN A 62 -22.78 12.97 5.82
N GLU A 63 -22.38 13.99 6.59
CA GLU A 63 -21.65 13.83 7.86
C GLU A 63 -22.41 13.04 8.95
N LYS A 64 -23.75 13.05 8.93
CA LYS A 64 -24.54 12.31 9.91
C LYS A 64 -24.36 10.80 9.73
N GLN A 65 -24.35 10.32 8.47
CA GLN A 65 -24.07 8.93 8.15
C GLN A 65 -22.71 8.48 8.70
N ILE A 66 -21.66 9.29 8.51
CA ILE A 66 -20.32 9.02 9.05
C ILE A 66 -20.39 8.94 10.58
N THR A 67 -21.01 9.93 11.22
CA THR A 67 -21.12 9.99 12.68
C THR A 67 -21.84 8.76 13.25
N ASP A 68 -22.94 8.34 12.62
CA ASP A 68 -23.72 7.17 13.03
C ASP A 68 -22.91 5.87 12.90
N ILE A 69 -22.12 5.73 11.82
CA ILE A 69 -21.22 4.57 11.61
C ILE A 69 -20.09 4.55 12.65
N LEU A 70 -19.41 5.68 12.86
CA LEU A 70 -18.32 5.78 13.83
C LEU A 70 -18.81 5.49 15.25
N LYS A 71 -20.03 5.90 15.61
CA LYS A 71 -20.64 5.57 16.91
C LYS A 71 -20.83 4.06 17.07
N ARG A 72 -21.35 3.36 16.07
CA ARG A 72 -21.54 1.89 16.09
C ARG A 72 -20.22 1.13 16.16
N LEU A 73 -19.18 1.65 15.52
CA LEU A 73 -17.82 1.11 15.61
C LEU A 73 -17.25 1.31 17.03
N ALA A 74 -17.44 2.48 17.63
CA ALA A 74 -17.04 2.75 19.00
C ALA A 74 -17.76 1.84 20.02
N GLU A 75 -19.05 1.54 19.81
CA GLU A 75 -19.81 0.55 20.61
C GLU A 75 -19.22 -0.87 20.52
N ARG A 76 -18.39 -1.15 19.50
CA ARG A 76 -17.64 -2.40 19.30
C ARG A 76 -16.15 -2.26 19.61
N ASN A 77 -15.80 -1.27 20.43
CA ASN A 77 -14.44 -0.99 20.89
C ASN A 77 -13.44 -0.62 19.80
N PHE A 78 -13.90 -0.21 18.61
CA PHE A 78 -13.00 0.39 17.63
C PHE A 78 -12.55 1.78 18.08
N LYS A 79 -11.27 2.06 17.92
CA LYS A 79 -10.65 3.37 18.14
C LYS A 79 -10.22 3.95 16.81
N ILE A 80 -10.42 5.25 16.63
CA ILE A 80 -9.88 5.97 15.48
C ILE A 80 -8.39 6.18 15.73
N VAL A 81 -7.55 5.55 14.91
CA VAL A 81 -6.09 5.67 14.95
C VAL A 81 -5.64 6.91 14.19
N ALA A 82 -6.28 7.18 13.06
CA ALA A 82 -6.02 8.34 12.23
C ALA A 82 -7.24 8.70 11.36
N GLU A 83 -7.30 9.97 10.96
CA GLU A 83 -8.28 10.51 10.01
C GLU A 83 -7.51 11.27 8.92
N ARG A 84 -7.96 11.14 7.69
CA ARG A 84 -7.33 11.80 6.54
C ARG A 84 -8.35 12.23 5.51
N ASP A 85 -8.29 13.50 5.15
CA ASP A 85 -8.86 14.01 3.91
C ASP A 85 -7.87 13.84 2.77
N TYR A 86 -8.32 13.32 1.64
CA TYR A 86 -7.53 13.35 0.42
C TYR A 86 -8.43 13.36 -0.83
N TYR A 87 -7.85 13.73 -1.96
CA TYR A 87 -8.53 13.71 -3.25
C TYR A 87 -7.97 12.58 -4.09
N ILE A 88 -8.83 11.70 -4.59
CA ILE A 88 -8.48 10.78 -5.66
C ILE A 88 -8.86 11.43 -6.99
N LYS A 89 -8.07 11.16 -8.04
CA LYS A 89 -8.33 11.68 -9.39
C LYS A 89 -8.50 13.21 -9.46
N TYR A 90 -7.84 13.94 -8.55
CA TYR A 90 -7.83 15.40 -8.38
C TYR A 90 -9.12 16.05 -7.84
N ASP A 91 -10.31 15.55 -8.17
CA ASP A 91 -11.58 16.20 -7.84
C ASP A 91 -12.53 15.37 -6.97
N GLU A 92 -12.28 14.07 -6.80
CA GLU A 92 -13.09 13.24 -5.92
C GLU A 92 -12.55 13.28 -4.50
N TYR A 93 -13.26 14.00 -3.64
CA TYR A 93 -12.99 14.05 -2.22
C TYR A 93 -13.30 12.71 -1.55
N VAL A 94 -12.33 12.24 -0.75
CA VAL A 94 -12.45 11.03 0.06
C VAL A 94 -12.08 11.37 1.50
N LYS A 95 -12.98 11.03 2.42
CA LYS A 95 -12.74 11.09 3.85
C LYS A 95 -12.40 9.70 4.37
N LEU A 96 -11.18 9.52 4.87
CA LEU A 96 -10.64 8.21 5.26
C LEU A 96 -10.47 8.14 6.77
N TYR A 97 -10.97 7.06 7.37
CA TYR A 97 -10.77 6.73 8.77
C TYR A 97 -10.02 5.42 8.91
N TYR A 98 -8.98 5.42 9.74
CA TYR A 98 -8.25 4.23 10.16
C TYR A 98 -8.76 3.85 11.54
N LEU A 99 -9.37 2.67 11.66
CA LEU A 99 -9.95 2.19 12.91
C LEU A 99 -9.38 0.85 13.32
N GLU A 100 -9.09 0.68 14.60
CA GLU A 100 -8.58 -0.59 15.13
C GLU A 100 -9.34 -1.05 16.37
N ASN A 101 -9.44 -2.36 16.53
CA ASN A 101 -9.75 -3.01 17.81
C ASN A 101 -8.77 -4.18 18.04
N GLU A 102 -9.02 -5.03 19.05
CA GLU A 102 -8.12 -6.15 19.37
C GLU A 102 -7.96 -7.19 18.25
N SER A 103 -8.89 -7.24 17.30
CA SER A 103 -8.97 -8.29 16.28
C SER A 103 -8.89 -7.78 14.83
N TYR A 104 -9.22 -6.51 14.59
CA TYR A 104 -9.41 -5.98 13.24
C TYR A 104 -8.82 -4.58 13.09
N PHE A 105 -8.31 -4.31 11.90
CA PHE A 105 -7.91 -2.99 11.41
C PHE A 105 -8.71 -2.66 10.14
N LEU A 106 -9.43 -1.55 10.15
CA LEU A 106 -10.34 -1.13 9.08
C LEU A 106 -9.88 0.21 8.49
N ASP A 107 -9.79 0.26 7.16
CA ASP A 107 -9.54 1.47 6.37
C ASP A 107 -10.85 1.88 5.69
N ILE A 108 -11.61 2.79 6.30
CA ILE A 108 -12.95 3.16 5.82
C ILE A 108 -12.89 4.48 5.04
N ALA A 109 -13.05 4.38 3.72
CA ALA A 109 -13.16 5.49 2.79
C ALA A 109 -14.63 5.88 2.56
N PHE A 110 -14.97 7.13 2.83
CA PHE A 110 -16.25 7.73 2.42
C PHE A 110 -16.05 8.56 1.15
N MET A 111 -16.71 8.18 0.06
CA MET A 111 -16.48 8.75 -1.29
C MET A 111 -17.76 8.78 -2.13
N GLN A 112 -17.74 9.45 -3.28
CA GLN A 112 -18.96 9.59 -4.10
C GLN A 112 -19.29 8.31 -4.88
N ASP A 113 -18.27 7.63 -5.44
CA ASP A 113 -18.44 6.36 -6.14
C ASP A 113 -17.55 5.24 -5.58
N PRO A 114 -18.04 4.45 -4.60
CA PRO A 114 -17.29 3.34 -4.03
C PRO A 114 -16.81 2.27 -5.01
N GLN A 115 -17.38 2.20 -6.22
CA GLN A 115 -16.98 1.21 -7.22
C GLN A 115 -15.80 1.67 -8.08
N ASP A 116 -15.44 2.96 -8.04
CA ASP A 116 -14.36 3.53 -8.84
C ASP A 116 -13.11 3.78 -7.99
N ILE A 117 -12.68 2.75 -7.28
CA ILE A 117 -11.54 2.76 -6.36
C ILE A 117 -10.37 1.93 -6.86
N GLY A 118 -9.15 2.27 -6.41
CA GLY A 118 -7.91 1.59 -6.75
C GLY A 118 -7.13 2.26 -7.88
N ILE A 119 -5.81 2.33 -7.73
CA ILE A 119 -4.89 2.90 -8.74
C ILE A 119 -4.49 1.86 -9.78
N PHE A 120 -4.20 0.66 -9.30
CA PHE A 120 -3.75 -0.44 -10.12
C PHE A 120 -4.90 -1.42 -10.32
N THR A 121 -4.88 -2.14 -11.44
CA THR A 121 -5.90 -3.13 -11.79
C THR A 121 -6.13 -4.14 -10.67
N ILE A 122 -5.07 -4.63 -10.03
CA ILE A 122 -5.12 -5.57 -8.90
C ILE A 122 -5.83 -4.95 -7.68
N ASP A 123 -5.52 -3.69 -7.34
CA ASP A 123 -6.14 -3.01 -6.19
C ASP A 123 -7.58 -2.56 -6.46
N SER A 124 -8.03 -2.63 -7.72
CA SER A 124 -9.36 -2.22 -8.17
C SER A 124 -10.35 -3.39 -8.28
N ILE A 125 -9.97 -4.58 -7.79
CA ILE A 125 -10.89 -5.70 -7.62
C ILE A 125 -11.73 -5.41 -6.39
N ILE A 126 -13.05 -5.44 -6.54
CA ILE A 126 -13.97 -5.08 -5.47
C ILE A 126 -14.99 -6.18 -5.20
N TYR A 127 -15.46 -6.25 -3.97
CA TYR A 127 -16.60 -7.07 -3.56
C TYR A 127 -17.74 -6.16 -3.09
N LEU A 128 -18.89 -6.27 -3.76
CA LEU A 128 -20.10 -5.56 -3.35
C LEU A 128 -20.82 -6.39 -2.29
N ASN A 129 -20.90 -5.89 -1.06
CA ASN A 129 -21.49 -6.67 0.05
C ASN A 129 -22.97 -6.97 -0.17
N LYS A 130 -23.75 -5.96 -0.57
CA LYS A 130 -25.20 -6.07 -0.77
C LYS A 130 -25.56 -7.07 -1.87
N GLU A 131 -24.89 -6.99 -3.01
CA GLU A 131 -25.12 -7.88 -4.15
C GLU A 131 -24.41 -9.24 -3.99
N ARG A 132 -23.44 -9.33 -3.07
CA ARG A 132 -22.58 -10.50 -2.83
C ARG A 132 -21.84 -10.95 -4.09
N ILE A 133 -21.29 -9.99 -4.83
CA ILE A 133 -20.55 -10.24 -6.08
C ILE A 133 -19.17 -9.60 -6.07
N ILE A 134 -18.23 -10.25 -6.74
CA ILE A 134 -16.92 -9.66 -7.07
C ILE A 134 -17.03 -8.99 -8.44
N ILE A 135 -16.54 -7.76 -8.52
CA ILE A 135 -16.40 -7.00 -9.76
C ILE A 135 -14.91 -6.82 -10.05
N ASP A 136 -14.52 -7.22 -11.27
CA ASP A 136 -13.17 -7.05 -11.80
C ASP A 136 -13.23 -6.27 -13.11
N LYS A 137 -13.45 -4.95 -13.01
CA LYS A 137 -13.67 -4.06 -14.17
C LYS A 137 -12.45 -3.94 -15.07
N TYR A 138 -11.25 -4.11 -14.52
CA TYR A 138 -9.99 -3.79 -15.19
C TYR A 138 -9.10 -5.01 -15.44
N ASP A 139 -9.63 -6.22 -15.33
CA ASP A 139 -8.90 -7.50 -15.45
C ASP A 139 -7.77 -7.66 -14.40
N GLY A 140 -7.95 -7.10 -13.19
CA GLY A 140 -7.05 -7.23 -12.06
C GLY A 140 -6.78 -8.68 -11.66
N ILE A 141 -7.77 -9.58 -11.73
CA ILE A 141 -7.58 -11.00 -11.41
C ILE A 141 -6.64 -11.66 -12.43
N LYS A 142 -6.79 -11.27 -13.70
CA LYS A 142 -5.90 -11.76 -14.76
C LYS A 142 -4.49 -11.23 -14.52
N ASP A 143 -4.36 -9.93 -14.26
CA ASP A 143 -3.07 -9.29 -14.02
C ASP A 143 -2.35 -9.91 -12.81
N LEU A 144 -3.07 -10.17 -11.71
CA LEU A 144 -2.54 -10.84 -10.52
C LEU A 144 -1.97 -12.24 -10.83
N LYS A 145 -2.73 -13.06 -11.54
CA LYS A 145 -2.33 -14.43 -11.94
C LYS A 145 -1.16 -14.46 -12.92
N GLU A 146 -1.12 -13.49 -13.83
CA GLU A 146 -0.08 -13.37 -14.86
C GLU A 146 1.13 -12.55 -14.40
N ARG A 147 1.17 -12.11 -13.13
CA ARG A 147 2.21 -11.22 -12.58
C ARG A 147 2.42 -9.97 -13.44
N ASN A 148 1.31 -9.35 -13.84
CA ASN A 148 1.26 -8.08 -14.57
C ASN A 148 0.76 -6.98 -13.63
N LEU A 149 1.11 -5.72 -13.94
CA LEU A 149 0.55 -4.55 -13.27
C LEU A 149 0.23 -3.46 -14.30
N ARG A 150 -0.97 -2.89 -14.19
CA ARG A 150 -1.43 -1.78 -15.03
C ARG A 150 -2.17 -0.77 -14.17
N LEU A 151 -2.17 0.48 -14.60
CA LEU A 151 -3.08 1.48 -14.03
C LEU A 151 -4.53 1.13 -14.40
N SER A 152 -5.45 1.25 -13.45
CA SER A 152 -6.89 1.15 -13.69
C SER A 152 -7.39 2.30 -14.57
N ASN A 153 -6.76 3.48 -14.40
CA ASN A 153 -6.96 4.66 -15.22
C ASN A 153 -5.61 5.20 -15.72
N PRO A 154 -5.35 5.26 -17.05
CA PRO A 154 -4.10 5.80 -17.58
C PRO A 154 -3.93 7.31 -17.32
N ASP A 155 -5.03 8.03 -17.12
CA ASP A 155 -5.06 9.48 -16.85
C ASP A 155 -5.03 9.78 -15.35
N ILE A 156 -4.47 8.89 -14.54
CA ILE A 156 -4.47 9.06 -13.09
C ILE A 156 -3.71 10.33 -12.67
N CYS A 157 -4.40 11.20 -11.95
CA CYS A 157 -3.85 12.43 -11.41
C CYS A 157 -3.77 12.33 -9.88
N GLU A 158 -2.66 11.79 -9.37
CA GLU A 158 -2.33 11.72 -7.95
C GLU A 158 -0.84 12.05 -7.75
N ASN A 159 -0.42 12.34 -6.52
CA ASN A 159 0.98 12.57 -6.19
C ASN A 159 1.86 11.39 -6.67
N PRO A 160 2.88 11.62 -7.52
CA PRO A 160 3.72 10.56 -8.07
C PRO A 160 4.40 9.69 -7.01
N LEU A 161 4.75 10.24 -5.84
CA LEU A 161 5.32 9.47 -4.74
C LEU A 161 4.31 8.51 -4.11
N TYR A 162 3.02 8.84 -4.08
CA TYR A 162 1.98 7.90 -3.63
C TYR A 162 1.77 6.77 -4.63
N ILE A 163 1.78 7.08 -5.93
CA ILE A 163 1.68 6.07 -6.98
C ILE A 163 2.90 5.14 -6.93
N LEU A 164 4.12 5.69 -6.84
CA LEU A 164 5.35 4.91 -6.67
C LEU A 164 5.33 4.06 -5.39
N SER A 165 4.86 4.63 -4.28
CA SER A 165 4.73 3.90 -3.00
C SER A 165 3.79 2.70 -3.13
N ARG A 166 2.64 2.86 -3.80
CA ARG A 166 1.70 1.77 -4.06
C ARG A 166 2.28 0.76 -5.06
N LEU A 167 2.95 1.22 -6.11
CA LEU A 167 3.62 0.37 -7.10
C LEU A 167 4.63 -0.55 -6.41
N MET A 168 5.49 -0.01 -5.55
CA MET A 168 6.46 -0.80 -4.78
C MET A 168 5.76 -1.84 -3.89
N CYS A 169 4.68 -1.46 -3.21
CA CYS A 169 3.91 -2.41 -2.39
C CYS A 169 3.33 -3.56 -3.20
N VAL A 170 2.64 -3.26 -4.30
CA VAL A 170 1.97 -4.29 -5.12
C VAL A 170 2.99 -5.20 -5.78
N THR A 171 4.05 -4.62 -6.34
CA THR A 171 5.08 -5.40 -7.06
C THR A 171 5.87 -6.33 -6.13
N SER A 172 6.29 -5.85 -4.97
CA SER A 172 6.95 -6.71 -3.97
C SER A 172 6.02 -7.78 -3.41
N LYS A 173 4.79 -7.41 -3.02
CA LYS A 173 3.83 -8.33 -2.37
C LYS A 173 3.43 -9.51 -3.24
N TYR A 174 3.21 -9.26 -4.53
CA TYR A 174 2.75 -10.30 -5.48
C TYR A 174 3.85 -10.81 -6.40
N GLY A 175 5.12 -10.43 -6.19
CA GLY A 175 6.24 -10.91 -6.99
C GLY A 175 6.16 -10.48 -8.46
N ILE A 176 5.69 -9.27 -8.72
CA ILE A 176 5.62 -8.70 -10.07
C ILE A 176 6.97 -8.06 -10.40
N PRO A 177 7.68 -8.48 -11.47
CA PRO A 177 9.00 -7.95 -11.78
C PRO A 177 8.96 -6.47 -12.18
N LEU A 178 9.71 -5.62 -11.47
CA LEU A 178 9.82 -4.19 -11.79
C LEU A 178 10.38 -3.92 -13.20
N ARG A 179 11.19 -4.85 -13.74
CA ARG A 179 11.79 -4.75 -15.08
C ARG A 179 10.84 -5.12 -16.23
N ASP A 180 9.56 -5.35 -15.94
CA ASP A 180 8.55 -5.50 -16.99
C ASP A 180 8.35 -4.18 -17.75
N LYS A 181 8.31 -4.25 -19.09
CA LYS A 181 8.19 -3.07 -19.97
C LYS A 181 6.94 -2.23 -19.68
N LYS A 182 5.84 -2.84 -19.22
CA LYS A 182 4.62 -2.11 -18.87
C LYS A 182 4.84 -1.31 -17.59
N ILE A 183 5.53 -1.88 -16.61
CA ILE A 183 5.85 -1.20 -15.34
C ILE A 183 6.85 -0.07 -15.57
N GLU A 184 7.86 -0.32 -16.40
CA GLU A 184 8.79 0.70 -16.85
C GLU A 184 8.06 1.92 -17.42
N SER A 185 7.05 1.69 -18.28
CA SER A 185 6.26 2.80 -18.84
C SER A 185 5.54 3.62 -17.76
N ILE A 186 5.02 2.98 -16.71
CA ILE A 186 4.40 3.66 -15.57
C ILE A 186 5.45 4.52 -14.84
N ILE A 187 6.61 3.95 -14.52
CA ILE A 187 7.66 4.65 -13.77
C ILE A 187 8.21 5.84 -14.57
N VAL A 188 8.46 5.66 -15.87
CA VAL A 188 8.93 6.73 -16.76
C VAL A 188 7.91 7.88 -16.82
N ASN A 189 6.63 7.57 -16.98
CA ASN A 189 5.57 8.57 -17.01
C ASN A 189 5.47 9.34 -15.68
N LEU A 190 5.58 8.64 -14.53
CA LEU A 190 5.62 9.27 -13.21
C LEU A 190 6.86 10.17 -13.04
N GLY A 191 7.99 9.81 -13.65
CA GLY A 191 9.21 10.60 -13.62
C GLY A 191 9.18 11.85 -14.50
N GLN A 192 8.35 11.87 -15.54
CA GLN A 192 8.15 13.01 -16.44
C GLN A 192 7.05 13.98 -15.94
N GLY A 193 6.16 13.51 -15.06
CA GLY A 193 5.17 14.34 -14.37
C GLY A 193 5.85 15.42 -13.53
N ARG A 194 5.64 16.68 -13.91
CA ARG A 194 6.26 17.86 -13.29
C ARG A 194 5.99 17.92 -11.78
N ASN A 195 7.02 18.35 -11.05
CA ASN A 195 7.14 18.57 -9.60
C ASN A 195 6.15 19.60 -8.98
N GLU A 196 4.89 19.66 -9.41
CA GLU A 196 3.91 20.64 -8.92
C GLU A 196 2.72 19.97 -8.25
N LEU A 197 2.95 19.21 -7.18
CA LEU A 197 1.88 18.85 -6.25
C LEU A 197 2.32 19.15 -4.82
N ASN A 198 2.12 20.40 -4.42
CA ASN A 198 2.16 20.92 -3.04
C ASN A 198 0.97 20.40 -2.21
N ILE A 199 0.70 19.10 -2.23
CA ILE A 199 -0.44 18.51 -1.51
C ILE A 199 0.09 17.52 -0.47
N GLY A 200 0.50 18.06 0.68
CA GLY A 200 0.99 17.33 1.84
C GLY A 200 2.18 18.03 2.51
N LYS A 201 2.34 17.88 3.84
CA LYS A 201 3.59 18.26 4.49
C LYS A 201 4.69 17.38 3.86
N LYS A 202 5.69 18.01 3.23
CA LYS A 202 6.78 17.33 2.50
C LYS A 202 7.36 16.12 3.24
N ASN A 203 7.47 16.24 4.56
CA ASN A 203 8.01 15.19 5.44
C ASN A 203 7.10 13.95 5.53
N ASP A 204 5.78 14.09 5.51
CA ASP A 204 4.84 12.97 5.65
C ASP A 204 4.84 12.08 4.39
N ILE A 205 4.91 12.72 3.21
CA ILE A 205 5.01 12.02 1.92
C ILE A 205 6.34 11.28 1.83
N GLN A 206 7.44 11.93 2.20
CA GLN A 206 8.77 11.31 2.21
C GLN A 206 8.86 10.16 3.20
N ALA A 207 8.36 10.33 4.43
CA ALA A 207 8.30 9.27 5.43
C ALA A 207 7.48 8.07 4.93
N SER A 208 6.33 8.34 4.30
CA SER A 208 5.50 7.31 3.67
C SER A 208 6.24 6.56 2.56
N PHE A 209 6.92 7.28 1.68
CA PHE A 209 7.69 6.69 0.59
C PHE A 209 8.80 5.77 1.12
N LEU A 210 9.58 6.25 2.09
CA LEU A 210 10.67 5.48 2.70
C LEU A 210 10.16 4.22 3.40
N ALA A 211 9.06 4.35 4.16
CA ALA A 211 8.42 3.23 4.82
C ALA A 211 7.99 2.15 3.81
N ARG A 212 7.39 2.55 2.69
CA ARG A 212 7.00 1.61 1.63
C ARG A 212 8.20 1.04 0.89
N LEU A 213 9.26 1.81 0.68
CA LEU A 213 10.51 1.34 0.09
C LEU A 213 11.09 0.19 0.92
N PHE A 214 11.29 0.39 2.23
CA PHE A 214 11.86 -0.61 3.13
C PHE A 214 10.97 -1.86 3.20
N LYS A 215 9.66 -1.67 3.42
CA LYS A 215 8.69 -2.78 3.43
C LYS A 215 8.72 -3.56 2.11
N SER A 216 8.78 -2.87 0.97
CA SER A 216 8.79 -3.54 -0.34
C SER A 216 10.05 -4.36 -0.57
N ILE A 217 11.21 -3.89 -0.11
CA ILE A 217 12.44 -4.67 -0.14
C ILE A 217 12.27 -5.94 0.70
N ILE A 218 11.82 -5.82 1.94
CA ILE A 218 11.64 -6.96 2.85
C ILE A 218 10.64 -7.98 2.28
N CYS A 219 9.55 -7.52 1.67
CA CYS A 219 8.53 -8.39 1.09
C CYS A 219 8.92 -9.00 -0.26
N SER A 220 9.97 -8.50 -0.94
CA SER A 220 10.35 -8.99 -2.26
C SER A 220 10.92 -10.41 -2.21
N VAL A 221 10.59 -11.21 -3.24
CA VAL A 221 11.05 -12.59 -3.38
C VAL A 221 12.57 -12.65 -3.55
N ASP A 222 13.11 -11.85 -4.48
CA ASP A 222 14.55 -11.64 -4.67
C ASP A 222 14.88 -10.18 -4.37
N ARG A 223 15.47 -9.95 -3.18
CA ARG A 223 15.81 -8.60 -2.70
C ARG A 223 16.88 -7.94 -3.55
N VAL A 224 17.80 -8.72 -4.09
CA VAL A 224 18.96 -8.20 -4.82
C VAL A 224 18.51 -7.74 -6.20
N GLU A 225 17.74 -8.57 -6.90
CA GLU A 225 17.13 -8.20 -8.18
C GLU A 225 16.18 -7.01 -8.00
N TYR A 226 15.33 -7.04 -6.96
CA TYR A 226 14.35 -5.98 -6.70
C TYR A 226 15.03 -4.63 -6.39
N ILE A 227 16.01 -4.60 -5.49
CA ILE A 227 16.80 -3.37 -5.22
C ILE A 227 17.54 -2.92 -6.48
N GLY A 228 18.13 -3.85 -7.25
CA GLY A 228 18.79 -3.52 -8.51
C GLY A 228 17.85 -2.87 -9.53
N ALA A 229 16.58 -3.29 -9.58
CA ALA A 229 15.56 -2.65 -10.40
C ALA A 229 15.15 -1.27 -9.87
N LEU A 230 15.00 -1.11 -8.54
CA LEU A 230 14.71 0.17 -7.92
C LEU A 230 15.82 1.22 -8.18
N ILE A 231 17.09 0.81 -8.15
CA ILE A 231 18.24 1.67 -8.52
C ILE A 231 18.18 2.00 -10.02
N HIS A 232 18.00 0.99 -10.88
CA HIS A 232 17.96 1.17 -12.33
C HIS A 232 16.92 2.21 -12.77
N TYR A 233 15.75 2.21 -12.15
CA TYR A 233 14.69 3.18 -12.45
C TYR A 233 14.75 4.47 -11.61
N ASN A 234 15.83 4.68 -10.86
CA ASN A 234 16.01 5.83 -9.97
C ASN A 234 14.81 6.04 -9.03
N ILE A 235 14.26 4.95 -8.48
CA ILE A 235 13.20 5.01 -7.47
C ILE A 235 13.84 5.31 -6.11
N ILE A 236 14.93 4.63 -5.75
CA ILE A 236 15.63 4.88 -4.48
C ILE A 236 16.16 6.32 -4.42
N GLY A 237 16.71 6.84 -5.50
CA GLY A 237 17.20 8.23 -5.58
C GLY A 237 16.10 9.31 -5.52
N ARG A 238 14.81 8.93 -5.46
CA ARG A 238 13.72 9.86 -5.05
C ARG A 238 13.70 10.11 -3.54
N GLY A 239 14.34 9.24 -2.75
CA GLY A 239 14.60 9.41 -1.32
C GLY A 239 15.98 10.03 -1.05
N PRO A 240 16.51 9.92 0.18
CA PRO A 240 17.86 10.35 0.51
C PRO A 240 18.92 9.58 -0.28
N GLN A 241 19.87 10.31 -0.87
CA GLN A 241 20.91 9.77 -1.76
C GLN A 241 21.77 8.68 -1.10
N VAL A 242 21.97 8.78 0.23
CA VAL A 242 22.70 7.79 1.03
C VAL A 242 22.17 6.37 0.83
N LEU A 243 20.85 6.19 0.64
CA LEU A 243 20.26 4.87 0.45
C LEU A 243 20.73 4.20 -0.85
N GLU A 244 20.82 4.96 -1.95
CA GLU A 244 21.27 4.42 -3.23
C GLU A 244 22.72 3.97 -3.16
N VAL A 245 23.57 4.77 -2.50
CA VAL A 245 24.99 4.47 -2.28
C VAL A 245 25.14 3.19 -1.45
N LEU A 246 24.45 3.10 -0.31
CA LEU A 246 24.53 1.94 0.58
C LEU A 246 24.00 0.67 -0.08
N PHE A 247 22.85 0.74 -0.76
CA PHE A 247 22.30 -0.42 -1.46
C PHE A 247 23.21 -0.91 -2.60
N THR A 248 23.78 0.01 -3.37
CA THR A 248 24.77 -0.32 -4.42
C THR A 248 25.98 -1.03 -3.82
N ARG A 249 26.48 -0.53 -2.68
CA ARG A 249 27.62 -1.12 -1.96
C ARG A 249 27.30 -2.52 -1.43
N ILE A 250 26.12 -2.72 -0.85
CA ILE A 250 25.68 -4.03 -0.33
C ILE A 250 25.56 -5.06 -1.47
N ILE A 251 24.89 -4.69 -2.56
CA ILE A 251 24.73 -5.57 -3.74
C ILE A 251 26.10 -5.97 -4.30
N SER A 252 27.06 -5.03 -4.34
CA SER A 252 28.40 -5.26 -4.90
C SER A 252 29.29 -6.16 -4.04
N ASN A 253 29.08 -6.17 -2.71
CA ASN A 253 30.00 -6.82 -1.77
C ASN A 253 29.51 -8.17 -1.23
N ASN A 254 28.20 -8.40 -1.03
CA ASN A 254 27.67 -9.72 -0.64
C ASN A 254 26.13 -9.76 -0.67
N SER A 255 25.54 -10.29 -1.73
CA SER A 255 24.08 -10.39 -1.90
C SER A 255 23.37 -11.30 -0.89
N ASN A 256 24.09 -12.24 -0.25
CA ASN A 256 23.48 -13.25 0.62
C ASN A 256 22.98 -12.69 1.96
N GLU A 257 23.54 -11.57 2.43
CA GLU A 257 23.10 -10.93 3.68
C GLU A 257 21.73 -10.27 3.50
N LEU A 258 21.50 -9.63 2.36
CA LEU A 258 20.19 -9.05 2.02
C LEU A 258 19.08 -10.09 2.09
N MET A 259 19.33 -11.29 1.56
CA MET A 259 18.34 -12.38 1.55
C MET A 259 17.94 -12.88 2.94
N LYS A 260 18.74 -12.59 3.98
CA LYS A 260 18.45 -12.97 5.37
C LYS A 260 17.64 -11.91 6.12
N VAL A 261 17.48 -10.71 5.56
CA VAL A 261 16.77 -9.61 6.20
C VAL A 261 15.26 -9.86 6.15
N SER A 262 14.64 -9.96 7.32
CA SER A 262 13.22 -10.21 7.52
C SER A 262 12.45 -9.03 8.12
N THR A 263 13.16 -8.03 8.65
CA THR A 263 12.56 -6.86 9.31
C THR A 263 13.21 -5.55 8.88
N SER A 264 12.50 -4.42 9.07
CA SER A 264 13.07 -3.08 8.87
C SER A 264 14.31 -2.86 9.73
N LYS A 265 14.28 -3.38 10.96
CA LYS A 265 15.39 -3.29 11.92
C LYS A 265 16.65 -3.98 11.42
N GLU A 266 16.52 -5.17 10.86
CA GLU A 266 17.64 -5.90 10.26
C GLU A 266 18.16 -5.18 9.02
N LEU A 267 17.27 -4.62 8.19
CA LEU A 267 17.67 -3.84 7.01
C LEU A 267 18.48 -2.60 7.38
N ILE A 268 18.02 -1.88 8.41
CA ILE A 268 18.70 -0.69 8.94
C ILE A 268 20.07 -1.05 9.50
N LYS A 269 20.19 -2.12 10.29
CA LYS A 269 21.48 -2.59 10.81
C LYS A 269 22.44 -2.97 9.69
N LEU A 270 21.93 -3.63 8.65
CA LEU A 270 22.71 -3.96 7.47
C LEU A 270 23.22 -2.70 6.79
N LEU A 271 22.34 -1.73 6.49
CA LEU A 271 22.72 -0.43 5.92
C LEU A 271 23.81 0.27 6.75
N HIS A 272 23.64 0.31 8.07
CA HIS A 272 24.61 0.89 8.99
C HIS A 272 25.97 0.19 8.95
N SER A 273 26.01 -1.15 8.89
CA SER A 273 27.28 -1.91 8.82
C SER A 273 28.10 -1.64 7.55
N TYR A 274 27.45 -1.13 6.49
CA TYR A 274 28.10 -0.74 5.26
C TYR A 274 28.36 0.76 5.18
N ALA A 275 27.85 1.58 6.10
CA ALA A 275 27.98 3.04 6.06
C ALA A 275 29.36 3.53 6.53
N GLN A 276 29.85 4.59 5.88
CA GLN A 276 31.01 5.36 6.33
C GLN A 276 30.58 6.48 7.29
N ASP A 277 31.51 7.03 8.08
CA ASP A 277 31.20 8.02 9.14
C ASP A 277 30.29 9.18 8.67
N GLU A 278 30.53 9.74 7.48
CA GLU A 278 29.71 10.82 6.91
C GLU A 278 28.30 10.33 6.52
N GLU A 279 28.18 9.08 6.06
CA GLU A 279 26.92 8.46 5.63
C GLU A 279 26.06 8.00 6.80
N VAL A 280 26.67 7.67 7.95
CA VAL A 280 25.94 7.29 9.17
C VAL A 280 25.00 8.41 9.58
N LYS A 281 25.47 9.66 9.55
CA LYS A 281 24.65 10.83 9.88
C LYS A 281 23.45 10.97 8.93
N ASP A 282 23.68 10.84 7.63
CA ASP A 282 22.61 10.94 6.61
C ASP A 282 21.61 9.78 6.72
N LEU A 283 22.09 8.58 7.05
CA LEU A 283 21.25 7.41 7.31
C LEU A 283 20.38 7.62 8.55
N VAL A 284 20.93 8.17 9.63
CA VAL A 284 20.16 8.52 10.85
C VAL A 284 19.11 9.58 10.54
N GLU A 285 19.44 10.63 9.78
CA GLU A 285 18.46 11.64 9.36
C GLU A 285 17.33 11.01 8.53
N CYS A 286 17.67 10.13 7.58
CA CYS A 286 16.70 9.37 6.79
C CYS A 286 15.75 8.54 7.66
N ILE A 287 16.29 7.76 8.60
CA ILE A 287 15.50 6.90 9.50
C ILE A 287 14.65 7.76 10.45
N SER A 288 15.14 8.93 10.85
CA SER A 288 14.38 9.85 11.71
C SER A 288 13.06 10.32 11.08
N LEU A 289 12.93 10.24 9.75
CA LEU A 289 11.68 10.55 9.06
C LEU A 289 10.57 9.54 9.39
N PHE A 290 10.90 8.31 9.82
CA PHE A 290 9.88 7.32 10.22
C PHE A 290 9.04 7.78 11.41
N LYS A 291 9.52 8.71 12.25
CA LYS A 291 8.73 9.29 13.36
C LYS A 291 7.47 10.03 12.90
N TYR A 292 7.41 10.44 11.64
CA TYR A 292 6.25 11.12 11.06
C TYR A 292 5.16 10.14 10.60
N ARG A 293 5.41 8.83 10.69
CA ARG A 293 4.42 7.79 10.48
C ARG A 293 4.02 7.18 11.82
N TYR A 294 2.75 6.80 11.93
CA TYR A 294 2.19 5.99 13.03
C TYR A 294 2.75 4.55 12.99
N TRP A 295 4.07 4.40 13.10
CA TRP A 295 4.75 3.11 13.16
C TRP A 295 4.93 2.66 14.61
N SER A 296 5.17 1.36 14.81
CA SER A 296 5.42 0.79 16.14
C SER A 296 6.62 1.49 16.81
N ASN A 297 6.53 1.74 18.12
CA ASN A 297 7.58 2.40 18.92
C ASN A 297 8.99 1.79 18.70
N GLU A 298 9.08 0.49 18.35
CA GLU A 298 10.34 -0.23 18.16
C GLU A 298 11.25 0.31 17.03
N GLU A 299 10.69 0.80 15.93
CA GLU A 299 11.48 1.31 14.79
C GLU A 299 12.02 2.72 15.06
N PHE A 300 11.26 3.51 15.83
CA PHE A 300 11.71 4.79 16.36
C PHE A 300 12.79 4.60 17.43
N GLU A 301 12.61 3.65 18.34
CA GLU A 301 13.62 3.27 19.34
C GLU A 301 14.92 2.80 18.67
N LEU A 302 14.84 2.03 17.58
CA LEU A 302 16.04 1.63 16.83
C LEU A 302 16.84 2.84 16.33
N ALA A 303 16.16 3.86 15.79
CA ALA A 303 16.80 5.09 15.32
C ALA A 303 17.57 5.80 16.45
N GLN A 304 17.07 5.70 17.69
CA GLN A 304 17.75 6.22 18.88
C GLN A 304 18.94 5.35 19.33
N THR A 305 18.89 4.03 19.08
CA THR A 305 19.97 3.10 19.48
C THR A 305 21.15 3.00 18.51
N LEU A 306 21.07 3.64 17.33
CA LEU A 306 22.18 3.67 16.36
C LEU A 306 23.29 4.67 16.75
N ASP A 307 23.30 5.14 18.00
CA ASP A 307 24.25 6.06 18.62
C ASP A 307 24.55 7.32 17.79
N VAL A 308 23.80 8.39 18.08
CA VAL A 308 24.29 9.77 18.05
C VAL A 308 24.31 10.31 19.47
#